data_AF-A0A389MSH1-F1
#
_entry.id   AF-A0A389MSH1-F1
#
_cell.length_a   1.000
_cell.length_b   1.000
_cell.length_c   1.000
_cell.angle_alpha   90.00
_cell.angle_beta   90.00
_cell.angle_gamma   90.00
#
_symmetry.space_group_name_H-M   'P 1'
#
loop_
_entity.id
_entity.type
_entity.pdbx_description
1 polymer ?
#
loop_
_entity_poly.entity_id
_entity_poly.type
_entity_poly.pdbx_seq_one_letter_code
_entity_poly.pdbx_strand_id
1 'polypeptide(L)'
;MVCSAPLDVRSGGEGPPGMAEGERRRHAGPCYRLIVIGPDGDPVSSEPLAAGGDDEAIGLALSRLAEHAAELWDGTRLVCRLAPSLFQ
;
A
#
# COMPACT_ATOMS: atom_id res chain seq x y z
N MET A 1 21.84 -53.40 10.36
CA MET A 1 21.41 -53.49 8.95
C MET A 1 22.00 -52.28 8.25
N VAL A 2 23.07 -52.52 7.51
CA VAL A 2 23.89 -51.52 6.81
C VAL A 2 23.28 -51.31 5.42
N CYS A 3 23.18 -50.06 4.98
CA CYS A 3 22.97 -49.73 3.57
C CYS A 3 24.04 -48.73 3.16
N SER A 4 25.14 -49.27 2.62
CA SER A 4 26.09 -48.55 1.78
C SER A 4 25.59 -48.61 0.33
N ALA A 5 25.65 -47.50 -0.40
CA ALA A 5 25.87 -47.49 -1.86
C ALA A 5 26.37 -46.12 -2.35
N PRO A 6 27.12 -46.06 -3.48
CA PRO A 6 28.09 -45.02 -3.79
C PRO A 6 27.81 -44.21 -5.10
N LEU A 7 28.63 -43.17 -5.31
CA LEU A 7 29.08 -42.53 -6.57
C LEU A 7 28.07 -42.31 -7.72
N ASP A 8 27.84 -41.05 -8.09
CA ASP A 8 28.08 -40.61 -9.48
C ASP A 8 28.30 -39.10 -9.58
N VAL A 9 29.33 -38.75 -10.35
CA VAL A 9 29.76 -37.40 -10.71
C VAL A 9 29.03 -37.00 -11.99
N ARG A 10 28.17 -35.99 -11.92
CA ARG A 10 27.76 -35.19 -13.08
C ARG A 10 27.83 -33.72 -12.69
N SER A 11 28.90 -33.04 -13.06
CA SER A 11 29.06 -32.34 -14.34
C SER A 11 28.00 -31.26 -14.55
N GLY A 12 28.44 -30.01 -14.37
CA GLY A 12 28.09 -28.92 -15.29
C GLY A 12 26.64 -28.43 -15.22
N GLY A 13 26.38 -27.57 -14.24
CA GLY A 13 25.27 -26.63 -14.26
C GLY A 13 25.72 -25.34 -13.62
N GLU A 14 26.81 -24.76 -14.12
CA GLU A 14 27.17 -23.38 -13.79
C GLU A 14 25.97 -22.51 -14.21
N GLY A 15 25.44 -21.80 -13.23
CA GLY A 15 24.08 -21.26 -13.25
C GLY A 15 23.84 -20.27 -14.39
N PRO A 16 22.56 -19.93 -14.66
CA PRO A 16 22.27 -18.81 -15.54
C PRO A 16 23.01 -17.56 -15.03
N PRO A 17 23.66 -16.80 -15.93
CA PRO A 17 24.39 -15.61 -15.57
C PRO A 17 23.41 -14.58 -15.00
N GLY A 18 23.94 -13.77 -14.08
CA GLY A 18 23.20 -12.79 -13.31
C GLY A 18 22.15 -12.02 -14.11
N MET A 19 20.89 -12.27 -13.76
CA MET A 19 19.86 -11.24 -13.75
C MET A 19 20.10 -10.46 -12.44
N ALA A 20 21.00 -9.47 -12.39
CA ALA A 20 20.78 -8.13 -12.92
C ALA A 20 19.35 -7.66 -12.63
N GLU A 21 19.26 -6.83 -11.60
CA GLU A 21 18.24 -5.80 -11.42
C GLU A 21 16.78 -6.24 -11.46
N GLY A 22 16.29 -6.59 -10.28
CA GLY A 22 14.87 -6.65 -10.01
C GLY A 22 14.64 -6.87 -8.53
N GLU A 23 15.39 -6.16 -7.68
CA GLU A 23 15.19 -6.12 -6.24
C GLU A 23 13.76 -5.66 -5.98
N ARG A 24 12.88 -6.67 -5.89
CA ARG A 24 11.54 -6.67 -5.34
C ARG A 24 10.68 -5.56 -5.93
N ARG A 25 9.62 -5.97 -6.63
CA ARG A 25 8.37 -5.22 -6.60
C ARG A 25 8.16 -4.73 -5.16
N ARG A 26 8.47 -3.46 -4.89
CA ARG A 26 7.92 -2.80 -3.72
C ARG A 26 6.46 -2.60 -4.10
N HIS A 27 5.67 -3.66 -3.97
CA HIS A 27 4.34 -3.50 -3.40
C HIS A 27 4.60 -2.93 -2.00
N ALA A 28 4.97 -1.65 -1.92
CA ALA A 28 4.46 -0.86 -0.83
C ALA A 28 2.96 -1.01 -1.01
N GLY A 29 2.30 -1.69 -0.08
CA GLY A 29 0.85 -1.80 -0.11
C GLY A 29 0.23 -0.41 -0.24
N PRO A 30 -1.08 -0.33 -0.51
CA PRO A 30 -1.75 0.95 -0.65
C PRO A 30 -1.37 1.91 0.48
N CYS A 31 -0.89 3.10 0.12
CA CYS A 31 -0.33 4.07 1.06
C CYS A 31 -1.36 5.15 1.34
N TYR A 32 -2.55 4.73 1.78
CA TYR A 32 -3.64 5.65 1.96
C TYR A 32 -3.39 6.59 3.13
N ARG A 33 -3.78 7.85 2.94
CA ARG A 33 -3.68 8.92 3.92
C ARG A 33 -4.91 9.79 3.84
N LEU A 34 -5.56 9.97 4.98
CA LEU A 34 -6.67 10.89 5.12
C LEU A 34 -6.12 12.22 5.61
N ILE A 35 -6.34 13.28 4.85
CA ILE A 35 -5.97 14.65 5.21
C ILE A 35 -7.25 15.40 5.51
N VAL A 36 -7.46 15.78 6.77
CA VAL A 36 -8.61 16.59 7.17
C VAL A 36 -8.29 18.05 6.88
N ILE A 37 -9.18 18.74 6.18
CA ILE A 37 -9.06 20.14 5.80
C ILE A 37 -9.95 20.96 6.73
N GLY A 38 -9.33 21.94 7.38
CA GLY A 38 -9.99 22.87 8.28
C GLY A 38 -10.88 23.89 7.53
N PRO A 39 -11.64 24.69 8.27
CA PRO A 39 -12.55 25.69 7.67
C PRO A 39 -11.81 26.77 6.85
N ASP A 40 -10.55 27.03 7.16
CA ASP A 40 -9.70 27.99 6.45
C ASP A 40 -9.10 27.42 5.14
N GLY A 41 -9.30 26.13 4.86
CA GLY A 41 -8.74 25.43 3.71
C GLY A 41 -7.36 24.81 3.95
N ASP A 42 -6.79 24.98 5.14
CA ASP A 42 -5.52 24.38 5.53
C ASP A 42 -5.68 22.95 6.08
N PRO A 43 -4.69 22.06 5.87
CA PRO A 43 -4.71 20.73 6.45
C PRO A 43 -4.55 20.80 7.98
N VAL A 44 -5.57 20.34 8.70
CA VAL A 44 -5.58 20.31 10.19
C VAL A 44 -5.13 18.97 10.75
N SER A 45 -5.27 17.89 9.99
CA SER A 45 -4.81 16.56 10.39
C SER A 45 -4.39 15.74 9.19
N SER A 46 -3.47 14.81 9.42
CA SER A 46 -3.01 13.86 8.42
C SER A 46 -2.76 12.51 9.07
N GLU A 47 -3.59 11.52 8.72
CA GLU A 47 -3.55 10.20 9.35
C GLU A 47 -3.38 9.10 8.29
N PRO A 48 -2.52 8.11 8.54
CA PRO A 48 -2.43 6.94 7.67
C PRO A 48 -3.72 6.12 7.76
N LEU A 49 -4.17 5.62 6.62
CA LEU A 49 -5.37 4.80 6.50
C LEU A 49 -4.96 3.40 6.01
N ALA A 50 -5.19 2.39 6.83
CA ALA A 50 -4.99 1.01 6.41
C ALA A 50 -6.22 0.57 5.60
N ALA A 51 -6.06 0.45 4.28
CA ALA A 51 -7.07 -0.08 3.37
C ALA A 51 -6.38 -0.91 2.28
N GLY A 52 -7.05 -1.97 1.82
CA GLY A 52 -6.57 -2.84 0.76
C GLY A 52 -6.84 -2.32 -0.66
N GLY A 53 -7.62 -1.25 -0.79
CA GLY A 53 -7.99 -0.64 -2.06
C GLY A 53 -8.83 0.63 -1.90
N ASP A 54 -9.13 1.28 -3.03
CA ASP A 54 -9.75 2.61 -3.06
C ASP A 54 -11.15 2.60 -2.43
N ASP A 55 -11.99 1.62 -2.75
CA ASP A 55 -13.36 1.52 -2.23
C ASP A 55 -13.38 1.39 -0.70
N GLU A 56 -12.50 0.54 -0.14
CA GLU A 56 -12.35 0.37 1.30
C GLU A 56 -11.81 1.65 1.95
N ALA A 57 -10.83 2.30 1.32
CA ALA A 57 -10.26 3.55 1.79
C ALA A 57 -11.30 4.68 1.83
N ILE A 58 -12.16 4.77 0.80
CA ILE A 58 -13.26 5.73 0.74
C ILE A 58 -14.28 5.46 1.85
N GLY A 59 -14.69 4.21 2.05
CA GLY A 59 -15.63 3.84 3.12
C GLY A 59 -15.09 4.15 4.52
N LEU A 60 -13.81 3.87 4.76
CA LEU A 60 -13.13 4.18 6.01
C LEU A 60 -12.92 5.68 6.23
N ALA A 61 -12.71 6.43 5.15
CA ALA A 61 -12.59 7.88 5.20
C ALA A 61 -13.94 8.55 5.46
N LEU A 62 -15.02 8.11 4.79
CA LEU A 62 -16.39 8.58 5.04
C LEU A 62 -16.84 8.30 6.47
N SER A 63 -16.51 7.14 7.04
CA SER A 63 -16.84 6.81 8.43
C SER A 63 -16.13 7.69 9.47
N ARG A 64 -15.01 8.33 9.07
CA ARG A 64 -14.25 9.27 9.90
C ARG A 64 -14.61 10.72 9.62
N LEU A 65 -15.32 10.99 8.53
CA LEU A 65 -15.69 12.32 8.09
C LEU A 65 -16.96 12.77 8.83
N ALA A 66 -16.79 13.46 9.95
CA ALA A 66 -17.92 14.01 10.70
C ALA A 66 -18.31 15.40 10.18
N GLU A 67 -17.46 16.40 10.43
CA GLU A 67 -17.84 17.82 10.28
C GLU A 67 -16.91 18.61 9.35
N HIS A 68 -15.90 17.97 8.78
CA HIS A 68 -14.83 18.65 8.03
C HIS A 68 -14.66 18.07 6.63
N ALA A 69 -14.17 18.89 5.71
CA ALA A 69 -13.70 18.40 4.44
C ALA A 69 -12.50 17.48 4.68
N ALA A 70 -12.31 16.47 3.84
CA ALA A 70 -11.07 15.71 3.83
C ALA A 70 -10.67 15.32 2.41
N GLU A 71 -9.39 15.09 2.23
CA GLU A 71 -8.82 14.54 1.01
C GLU A 71 -8.23 13.16 1.31
N LEU A 72 -8.60 12.17 0.51
CA LEU A 72 -8.01 10.85 0.56
C LEU A 72 -6.93 10.74 -0.50
N TRP A 73 -5.71 10.41 -0.07
CA TRP A 73 -4.54 10.27 -0.91
C TRP A 73 -4.02 8.84 -0.85
N ASP A 74 -3.48 8.33 -1.95
CA ASP A 74 -2.69 7.09 -2.03
C ASP A 74 -1.27 7.46 -2.49
N GLY A 75 -0.35 7.58 -1.54
CA GLY A 75 0.97 8.15 -1.79
C GLY A 75 0.86 9.58 -2.35
N THR A 76 1.16 9.75 -3.64
CA THR A 76 1.08 11.04 -4.35
C THR A 76 -0.18 11.20 -5.20
N ARG A 77 -1.06 10.19 -5.23
CA ARG A 77 -2.32 10.21 -6.01
C ARG A 77 -3.46 10.70 -5.13
N LEU A 78 -4.13 11.78 -5.51
CA LEU A 78 -5.41 12.13 -4.91
C LEU A 78 -6.46 11.13 -5.38
N VAL A 79 -7.06 10.40 -4.44
CA VAL A 79 -8.09 9.38 -4.70
C VAL A 79 -9.45 10.06 -4.78
N CYS A 80 -9.83 10.81 -3.75
CA CYS A 80 -11.08 11.56 -3.73
C CYS A 80 -11.03 12.76 -2.77
N ARG A 81 -11.93 13.70 -3.01
CA ARG A 81 -12.25 14.78 -2.08
C ARG A 81 -13.60 14.49 -1.44
N LEU A 82 -13.61 14.52 -0.12
CA LEU A 82 -14.78 14.33 0.71
C LEU A 82 -15.22 15.70 1.20
N ALA A 83 -16.39 16.14 0.76
CA ALA A 83 -17.01 17.34 1.31
C ALA A 83 -17.54 17.01 2.72
N PRO A 84 -17.53 17.97 3.65
CA PRO A 84 -18.22 17.79 4.90
C PRO A 84 -19.67 17.43 4.59
N SER A 85 -20.20 16.42 5.23
CA SER A 85 -21.62 16.11 5.16
C SER A 85 -22.38 17.27 5.79
N LEU A 86 -22.77 18.26 4.98
CA LEU A 86 -23.69 19.35 5.33
C LEU A 86 -25.14 18.84 5.50
N PHE A 87 -25.31 17.61 5.97
CA PHE A 87 -26.61 17.00 6.22
C PHE A 87 -26.87 16.98 7.73
N GLN A 88 -27.57 18.03 8.20
CA GLN A 88 -28.71 17.82 9.08
C GLN A 88 -29.95 17.63 8.20
#